data_AF-A0A9R0JSF5-F1
#
_entry.id   AF-A0A9R0JSF5-F1
#
_cell.length_a   1.000
_cell.length_b   1.000
_cell.length_c   1.000
_cell.angle_alpha   90.00
_cell.angle_beta   90.00
_cell.angle_gamma   90.00
#
_symmetry.space_group_name_H-M   'P 1'
#
loop_
_entity.id
_entity.type
_entity.pdbx_description
1 polymer ?
#
loop_
_entity_poly.entity_id
_entity_poly.type
_entity_poly.pdbx_seq_one_letter_code
_entity_poly.pdbx_strand_id
1 'polypeptide(L)'
;MSLWNKAAVAKLLWALTHKKDKMWCRWVHTYYIKGRSLDTKWPAAMSWPLKKILSSVQMIEDVGGWVTVSRNGKFSIKKMYQCLLGDHVKVPWRRIVCNNKASPKSLFITWLALWNRLPTRDRLVAWKITTVEDCPLCTTKRESAAHLFFECDYSAAVWNTILHSLKFTRKASSFDQELAWILKATKRTGDRYKLLVMYFAECLYSIWLQRNEMVFNHKCRKPADIVPDIMFRVACRATASQHMFMLT
;
A
#
# COMPACT_ATOMS: atom_id res chain seq x y z
N MET A 1 21.13 5.55 -7.21
CA MET A 1 20.81 4.29 -7.92
C MET A 1 19.83 3.50 -7.06
N SER A 2 18.65 3.15 -7.58
CA SER A 2 17.64 2.43 -6.81
C SER A 2 18.20 1.09 -6.28
N LEU A 3 17.75 0.64 -5.10
CA LEU A 3 18.17 -0.65 -4.51
C LEU A 3 17.87 -1.82 -5.45
N TRP A 4 16.81 -1.71 -6.26
CA TRP A 4 16.47 -2.69 -7.29
C TRP A 4 17.57 -2.82 -8.35
N ASN A 5 18.13 -1.71 -8.81
CA ASN A 5 19.22 -1.74 -9.79
C ASN A 5 20.48 -2.38 -9.20
N LYS A 6 20.79 -2.12 -7.93
CA LYS A 6 21.88 -2.80 -7.21
C LYS A 6 21.67 -4.32 -7.18
N ALA A 7 20.46 -4.78 -6.82
CA ALA A 7 20.12 -6.20 -6.81
C ALA A 7 20.16 -6.85 -8.21
N ALA A 8 19.78 -6.11 -9.26
CA ALA A 8 19.87 -6.57 -10.64
C ALA A 8 21.32 -6.69 -11.12
N VAL A 9 22.21 -5.75 -10.75
CA VAL A 9 23.65 -5.82 -11.05
C VAL A 9 24.30 -7.03 -10.36
N ALA A 10 23.94 -7.30 -9.10
CA ALA A 10 24.40 -8.47 -8.38
C ALA A 10 24.03 -9.82 -9.07
N LYS A 11 22.92 -9.87 -9.81
CA LYS A 11 22.57 -11.04 -10.63
C LYS A 11 23.53 -11.23 -11.81
N LEU A 12 24.05 -10.15 -12.40
CA LEU A 12 25.05 -10.24 -13.46
C LEU A 12 26.37 -10.76 -12.88
N LEU A 13 26.74 -10.33 -11.68
CA LEU A 13 27.88 -10.88 -10.95
C LEU A 13 27.71 -12.37 -10.67
N TRP A 14 26.50 -12.82 -10.26
CA TRP A 14 26.18 -14.24 -10.12
C TRP A 14 26.38 -15.02 -11.43
N ALA A 15 25.99 -14.43 -12.56
CA ALA A 15 26.17 -15.09 -13.86
C ALA A 15 27.67 -15.22 -14.21
N LEU A 16 28.48 -14.19 -13.93
CA LEU A 16 29.93 -14.26 -14.15
C LEU A 16 30.59 -15.32 -13.25
N THR A 17 30.15 -15.46 -12.01
CA THR A 17 30.76 -16.38 -11.03
C THR A 17 30.31 -17.83 -11.23
N HIS A 18 29.01 -18.07 -11.47
CA HIS A 18 28.39 -19.40 -11.42
C HIS A 18 27.85 -19.90 -12.77
N LYS A 19 27.84 -19.07 -13.83
CA LYS A 19 27.33 -19.45 -15.16
C LYS A 19 28.36 -19.22 -16.27
N LYS A 20 29.48 -19.96 -16.17
CA LYS A 20 30.62 -19.92 -17.10
C LYS A 20 30.31 -20.50 -18.50
N ASP A 21 29.12 -21.05 -18.69
CA ASP A 21 28.63 -21.62 -19.94
C ASP A 21 28.13 -20.55 -20.94
N LYS A 22 27.73 -19.38 -20.46
CA LYS A 22 27.24 -18.29 -21.32
C LYS A 22 28.37 -17.62 -22.09
N MET A 23 28.16 -17.38 -23.39
CA MET A 23 29.15 -16.73 -24.27
C MET A 23 29.71 -15.41 -23.73
N TRP A 24 28.84 -14.53 -23.24
CA TRP A 24 29.27 -13.27 -22.62
C TRP A 24 30.13 -13.50 -21.36
N CYS A 25 29.77 -14.47 -20.51
CA CYS A 25 30.57 -14.81 -19.33
C CYS A 25 31.94 -15.36 -19.73
N ARG A 26 32.00 -16.27 -20.72
CA ARG A 26 33.26 -16.81 -21.24
C ARG A 26 34.17 -15.71 -21.77
N TRP A 27 33.61 -14.82 -22.59
CA TRP A 27 34.35 -13.67 -23.11
C TRP A 27 34.91 -12.78 -22.00
N VAL A 28 34.11 -12.46 -20.98
CA VAL A 28 34.59 -11.69 -19.81
C VAL A 28 35.71 -12.44 -19.07
N HIS A 29 35.58 -13.75 -18.88
CA HIS A 29 36.61 -14.56 -18.23
C HIS A 29 37.92 -14.60 -19.01
N THR A 30 37.86 -14.76 -20.33
CA THR A 30 39.04 -14.85 -21.20
C THR A 30 39.76 -13.51 -21.34
N TYR A 31 39.02 -12.41 -21.52
CA TYR A 31 39.63 -11.11 -21.80
C TYR A 31 39.99 -10.31 -20.55
N TYR A 32 39.19 -10.40 -19.48
CA TYR A 32 39.35 -9.54 -18.31
C TYR A 32 39.78 -10.28 -17.04
N ILE A 33 39.11 -11.39 -16.69
CA ILE A 33 39.37 -12.08 -15.41
C ILE A 33 40.69 -12.86 -15.50
N LYS A 34 40.96 -13.56 -16.61
CA LYS A 34 42.22 -14.28 -16.88
C LYS A 34 42.71 -15.13 -15.69
N GLY A 35 41.79 -15.80 -14.99
CA GLY A 35 42.09 -16.64 -13.83
C GLY A 35 42.37 -15.90 -12.51
N ARG A 36 42.26 -14.57 -12.48
CA ARG A 36 42.42 -13.77 -11.25
C ARG A 36 41.20 -13.91 -10.33
N SER A 37 41.41 -13.75 -9.02
CA SER A 37 40.30 -13.65 -8.06
C SER A 37 39.49 -12.38 -8.32
N LEU A 38 38.21 -12.41 -7.92
CA LEU A 38 37.30 -11.28 -8.15
C LEU A 38 37.62 -10.06 -7.27
N ASP A 39 38.50 -10.23 -6.28
CA ASP A 39 38.93 -9.21 -5.32
C ASP A 39 40.16 -8.43 -5.79
N THR A 40 40.64 -8.70 -7.02
CA THR A 40 41.82 -8.05 -7.59
C THR A 40 41.49 -6.64 -8.10
N LYS A 41 42.44 -5.69 -7.99
CA LYS A 41 42.34 -4.39 -8.65
C LYS A 41 42.27 -4.55 -10.19
N TRP A 42 41.19 -4.06 -10.79
CA TRP A 42 40.92 -4.22 -12.21
C TRP A 42 41.62 -3.16 -13.09
N PRO A 43 42.02 -3.50 -14.33
CA PRO A 43 42.67 -2.55 -15.23
C PRO A 43 41.85 -1.29 -15.51
N ALA A 44 42.53 -0.14 -15.66
CA ALA A 44 41.88 1.13 -15.97
C ALA A 44 41.10 1.10 -17.30
N ALA A 45 41.57 0.31 -18.27
CA ALA A 45 40.94 0.14 -19.59
C ALA A 45 39.63 -0.66 -19.57
N MET A 46 39.23 -1.26 -18.45
CA MET A 46 37.98 -2.02 -18.37
C MET A 46 36.76 -1.12 -18.54
N SER A 47 35.76 -1.62 -19.28
CA SER A 47 34.51 -0.89 -19.49
C SER A 47 33.80 -0.60 -18.17
N TRP A 48 33.20 0.59 -18.08
CA TRP A 48 32.50 1.04 -16.87
C TRP A 48 31.41 0.06 -16.38
N PRO A 49 30.57 -0.54 -17.24
CA PRO A 49 29.56 -1.50 -16.80
C PRO A 49 30.16 -2.74 -16.13
N LEU A 50 31.27 -3.26 -16.67
CA LEU A 50 31.93 -4.44 -16.11
C LEU A 50 32.59 -4.11 -14.77
N LYS A 51 33.25 -2.95 -14.66
CA LYS A 51 33.75 -2.44 -13.37
C LYS A 51 32.63 -2.39 -12.33
N LYS A 52 31.44 -1.92 -12.72
CA LYS A 52 30.30 -1.82 -11.81
C LYS A 52 29.79 -3.19 -11.33
N ILE A 53 29.71 -4.17 -12.24
CA ILE A 53 29.31 -5.55 -11.90
C ILE A 53 30.32 -6.17 -10.93
N LEU A 54 31.61 -6.07 -11.22
CA LEU A 54 32.67 -6.66 -10.39
C LEU A 54 32.78 -5.94 -9.03
N SER A 55 32.58 -4.62 -8.99
CA SER A 55 32.53 -3.88 -7.72
C SER A 55 31.36 -4.25 -6.79
N SER A 56 30.36 -5.00 -7.29
CA SER A 56 29.24 -5.47 -6.46
C SER A 56 29.56 -6.72 -5.63
N VAL A 57 30.79 -7.25 -5.67
CA VAL A 57 31.23 -8.37 -4.83
C VAL A 57 31.10 -8.04 -3.35
N GLN A 58 31.61 -6.88 -2.91
CA GLN A 58 31.51 -6.43 -1.53
C GLN A 58 30.05 -6.42 -1.04
N MET A 59 29.13 -5.97 -1.91
CA MET A 59 27.71 -5.93 -1.58
C MET A 59 27.10 -7.32 -1.32
N ILE A 60 27.63 -8.37 -1.93
CA ILE A 60 27.22 -9.75 -1.67
C ILE A 60 27.76 -10.22 -0.32
N GLU A 61 28.98 -9.86 0.02
CA GLU A 61 29.59 -10.18 1.31
C GLU A 61 28.85 -9.49 2.46
N ASP A 62 28.53 -8.20 2.29
CA ASP A 62 27.82 -7.39 3.28
C ASP A 62 26.42 -7.96 3.62
N VAL A 63 25.77 -8.65 2.69
CA VAL A 63 24.46 -9.31 2.91
C VAL A 63 24.56 -10.75 3.40
N GLY A 64 25.76 -11.21 3.77
CA GLY A 64 26.01 -12.57 4.27
C GLY A 64 26.24 -13.62 3.18
N GLY A 65 26.67 -13.20 2.00
CA GLY A 65 27.13 -14.08 0.92
C GLY A 65 26.03 -14.67 0.03
N TRP A 66 26.47 -15.52 -0.90
CA TRP A 66 25.64 -16.09 -1.96
C TRP A 66 24.49 -16.97 -1.47
N VAL A 67 24.65 -17.63 -0.32
CA VAL A 67 23.64 -18.52 0.27
C VAL A 67 22.39 -17.73 0.65
N THR A 68 22.57 -16.54 1.24
CA THR A 68 21.48 -15.67 1.69
C THR A 68 20.61 -15.21 0.53
N VAL A 69 21.25 -14.86 -0.60
CA VAL A 69 20.60 -14.30 -1.79
C VAL A 69 20.13 -15.34 -2.81
N SER A 70 20.34 -16.63 -2.53
CA SER A 70 19.96 -17.74 -3.41
C SER A 70 18.68 -18.45 -2.95
N ARG A 71 17.95 -19.02 -3.90
CA ARG A 71 16.81 -19.93 -3.68
C ARG A 71 16.93 -21.10 -4.64
N ASN A 72 16.93 -22.32 -4.12
CA ASN A 72 17.08 -23.56 -4.90
C ASN A 72 18.33 -23.52 -5.81
N GLY A 73 19.47 -23.08 -5.27
CA GLY A 73 20.73 -22.96 -6.02
C GLY A 73 20.77 -21.86 -7.09
N LYS A 74 19.74 -21.00 -7.17
CA LYS A 74 19.68 -19.89 -8.14
C LYS A 74 19.61 -18.54 -7.43
N PHE A 75 20.37 -17.56 -7.91
CA PHE A 75 20.29 -16.19 -7.42
C PHE A 75 18.88 -15.60 -7.58
N SER A 76 18.39 -14.96 -6.52
CA SER A 76 17.09 -14.29 -6.49
C SER A 76 17.26 -12.78 -6.32
N ILE A 77 16.90 -12.01 -7.34
CA ILE A 77 16.86 -10.53 -7.25
C ILE A 77 15.96 -10.11 -6.09
N LYS A 78 14.84 -10.80 -5.87
CA LYS A 78 13.92 -10.51 -4.77
C LYS A 78 14.60 -10.65 -3.41
N LYS A 79 15.34 -11.75 -3.17
CA LYS A 79 16.06 -11.93 -1.89
C LYS A 79 17.14 -10.88 -1.71
N MET A 80 17.96 -10.64 -2.74
CA MET A 80 18.99 -9.60 -2.70
C MET A 80 18.39 -8.23 -2.39
N TYR A 81 17.31 -7.87 -3.08
CA TYR A 81 16.59 -6.62 -2.84
C TYR A 81 16.09 -6.53 -1.40
N GLN A 82 15.52 -7.62 -0.84
CA GLN A 82 15.06 -7.65 0.54
C GLN A 82 16.20 -7.49 1.56
N CYS A 83 17.36 -8.11 1.31
CA CYS A 83 18.54 -7.93 2.16
C CYS A 83 19.05 -6.48 2.10
N LEU A 84 19.11 -5.88 0.92
CA LEU A 84 19.53 -4.49 0.74
C LEU A 84 18.54 -3.48 1.31
N LEU A 85 17.26 -3.84 1.31
CA LEU A 85 16.19 -3.02 1.87
C LEU A 85 16.28 -3.01 3.40
N GLY A 86 16.71 -4.11 4.01
CA GLY A 86 16.85 -4.25 5.45
C GLY A 86 15.51 -4.50 6.15
N ASP A 87 15.53 -4.41 7.48
CA ASP A 87 14.34 -4.59 8.30
C ASP A 87 13.49 -3.32 8.29
N HIS A 88 12.24 -3.48 7.85
CA HIS A 88 11.24 -2.43 7.93
C HIS A 88 10.04 -2.88 8.73
N VAL A 89 9.51 -1.94 9.51
CA VAL A 89 8.27 -2.13 10.25
C VAL A 89 7.14 -2.42 9.26
N LYS A 90 6.50 -3.58 9.42
CA LYS A 90 5.32 -3.93 8.62
C LYS A 90 4.18 -3.01 9.03
N VAL A 91 3.80 -2.12 8.13
CA VAL A 91 2.69 -1.19 8.35
C VAL A 91 1.35 -1.94 8.43
N PRO A 92 0.55 -1.75 9.50
CA PRO A 92 -0.71 -2.47 9.68
C PRO A 92 -1.73 -2.20 8.56
N TRP A 93 -1.78 -0.96 8.07
CA TRP A 93 -2.71 -0.51 7.03
C TRP A 93 -2.51 -1.20 5.67
N ARG A 94 -1.38 -1.87 5.42
CA ARG A 94 -1.10 -2.57 4.16
C ARG A 94 -2.24 -3.51 3.77
N ARG A 95 -2.83 -4.21 4.74
CA ARG A 95 -3.91 -5.18 4.47
C ARG A 95 -5.25 -4.50 4.14
N ILE A 96 -5.47 -3.28 4.62
CA ILE A 96 -6.66 -2.48 4.33
C ILE A 96 -6.62 -1.93 2.90
N VAL A 97 -5.42 -1.56 2.42
CA VAL A 97 -5.24 -0.89 1.13
C VAL A 97 -4.82 -1.88 0.03
N CYS A 98 -3.74 -2.63 0.22
CA CYS A 98 -3.10 -3.38 -0.88
C CYS A 98 -3.81 -4.71 -1.23
N ASN A 99 -4.56 -5.30 -0.29
CA ASN A 99 -5.25 -6.58 -0.49
C ASN A 99 -6.77 -6.41 -0.64
N ASN A 100 -7.22 -5.17 -0.81
CA ASN A 100 -8.63 -4.82 -0.84
C ASN A 100 -9.09 -4.63 -2.29
N LYS A 101 -10.27 -5.17 -2.61
CA LYS A 101 -10.87 -5.11 -3.95
C LYS A 101 -11.79 -3.90 -4.14
N ALA A 102 -11.80 -2.92 -3.24
CA ALA A 102 -12.49 -1.65 -3.45
C ALA A 102 -11.93 -0.90 -4.68
N SER A 103 -12.63 0.14 -5.13
CA SER A 103 -12.20 0.92 -6.29
C SER A 103 -10.84 1.60 -6.03
N PRO A 104 -9.99 1.78 -7.06
CA PRO A 104 -8.68 2.41 -6.89
C PRO A 104 -8.74 3.81 -6.26
N LYS A 105 -9.76 4.60 -6.60
CA LYS A 105 -9.99 5.93 -6.00
C LYS A 105 -10.30 5.81 -4.50
N SER A 106 -11.11 4.83 -4.13
CA SER A 106 -11.46 4.58 -2.74
C SER A 106 -10.27 4.09 -1.91
N LEU A 107 -9.43 3.23 -2.48
CA LEU A 107 -8.19 2.79 -1.84
C LEU A 107 -7.19 3.93 -1.66
N PHE A 108 -7.09 4.85 -2.63
CA PHE A 108 -6.21 6.01 -2.55
C PHE A 108 -6.66 6.98 -1.44
N ILE A 109 -7.95 7.33 -1.39
CA ILE A 109 -8.48 8.19 -0.31
C ILE A 109 -8.34 7.51 1.06
N THR A 110 -8.61 6.20 1.13
CA THR A 110 -8.39 5.42 2.37
C THR A 110 -6.94 5.51 2.81
N TRP A 111 -5.99 5.33 1.90
CA TRP A 111 -4.57 5.46 2.22
C TRP A 111 -4.22 6.87 2.74
N LEU A 112 -4.73 7.93 2.11
CA LEU A 112 -4.53 9.30 2.60
C LEU A 112 -5.15 9.52 3.99
N ALA A 113 -6.35 8.98 4.25
CA ALA A 113 -7.02 9.06 5.54
C ALA A 113 -6.17 8.38 6.64
N LEU A 114 -5.64 7.19 6.37
CA LEU A 114 -4.80 6.44 7.31
C LEU A 114 -3.47 7.12 7.62
N TRP A 115 -2.98 7.95 6.70
CA TRP A 115 -1.80 8.79 6.92
C TRP A 115 -2.14 10.18 7.50
N ASN A 116 -3.43 10.44 7.77
CA ASN A 116 -3.96 11.73 8.16
C ASN A 116 -3.52 12.86 7.20
N ARG A 117 -3.52 12.61 5.89
CA ARG A 117 -3.01 13.51 4.83
C ARG A 117 -4.12 14.15 3.98
N LEU A 118 -5.38 13.98 4.36
CA LEU A 118 -6.49 14.65 3.67
C LEU A 118 -6.55 16.14 4.06
N PRO A 119 -6.93 17.05 3.15
CA PRO A 119 -7.06 18.48 3.46
C PRO A 119 -8.35 18.81 4.23
N THR A 120 -8.45 18.29 5.46
CA THR A 120 -9.48 18.64 6.45
C THR A 120 -9.21 20.02 7.05
N ARG A 121 -10.24 20.71 7.59
CA ARG A 121 -10.11 22.08 8.08
C ARG A 121 -9.09 22.23 9.20
N ASP A 122 -8.98 21.28 10.13
CA ASP A 122 -7.89 21.26 11.13
C ASP A 122 -6.49 21.44 10.51
N ARG A 123 -6.22 20.74 9.41
CA ARG A 123 -4.94 20.85 8.68
C ARG A 123 -4.84 22.14 7.89
N LEU A 124 -5.91 22.58 7.25
CA LEU A 124 -5.94 23.84 6.50
C LEU A 124 -5.74 25.05 7.41
N VAL A 125 -6.28 25.01 8.64
CA VAL A 125 -6.08 26.01 9.68
C VAL A 125 -4.63 26.00 10.16
N ALA A 126 -4.04 24.81 10.39
CA ALA A 126 -2.62 24.69 10.70
C ALA A 126 -1.72 25.26 9.58
N TRP A 127 -2.17 25.19 8.32
CA TRP A 127 -1.50 25.81 7.17
C TRP A 127 -1.86 27.28 6.94
N LYS A 128 -2.68 27.89 7.81
CA LYS A 128 -3.17 29.27 7.69
C LYS A 128 -3.91 29.55 6.37
N ILE A 129 -4.55 28.54 5.79
CA ILE A 129 -5.32 28.66 4.54
C ILE A 129 -6.78 29.07 4.82
N THR A 130 -7.34 28.67 5.96
CA THR A 130 -8.70 29.02 6.36
C THR A 130 -8.79 29.24 7.87
N THR A 131 -9.82 29.98 8.30
CA THR A 131 -10.17 30.20 9.71
C THR A 131 -11.42 29.42 10.13
N VAL A 132 -12.12 28.80 9.18
CA VAL A 132 -13.32 28.02 9.48
C VAL A 132 -12.90 26.63 9.94
N GLU A 133 -13.30 26.27 11.15
CA GLU A 133 -12.90 25.00 11.77
C GLU A 133 -14.00 23.94 11.73
N ASP A 134 -15.28 24.33 11.62
CA ASP A 134 -16.40 23.41 11.78
C ASP A 134 -16.47 22.36 10.67
N CYS A 135 -17.04 21.20 10.96
CA CYS A 135 -17.26 20.14 9.99
C CYS A 135 -18.27 20.60 8.92
N PRO A 136 -17.94 20.52 7.62
CA PRO A 136 -18.87 20.91 6.56
C PRO A 136 -20.16 20.09 6.54
N LEU A 137 -20.13 18.86 7.07
CA LEU A 137 -21.26 17.93 6.99
C LEU A 137 -22.26 18.07 8.15
N CYS A 138 -21.78 18.24 9.40
CA CYS A 138 -22.66 18.36 10.56
C CYS A 138 -22.72 19.77 11.15
N THR A 139 -21.74 20.64 10.87
CA THR A 139 -21.64 22.02 11.40
C THR A 139 -21.61 22.17 12.93
N THR A 140 -21.52 21.07 13.69
CA THR A 140 -21.60 21.08 15.16
C THR A 140 -20.26 20.92 15.88
N LYS A 141 -19.26 20.33 15.22
CA LYS A 141 -17.92 20.06 15.79
C LYS A 141 -16.85 20.42 14.77
N ARG A 142 -15.61 20.64 15.24
CA ARG A 142 -14.46 20.92 14.39
C ARG A 142 -14.13 19.74 13.47
N GLU A 143 -13.78 20.03 12.22
CA GLU A 143 -13.40 19.02 11.24
C GLU A 143 -12.00 18.50 11.51
N SER A 144 -11.91 17.21 11.83
CA SER A 144 -10.69 16.41 11.75
C SER A 144 -10.99 15.15 10.93
N ALA A 145 -9.95 14.43 10.49
CA ALA A 145 -10.17 13.14 9.82
C ALA A 145 -10.94 12.14 10.71
N ALA A 146 -10.65 12.11 12.01
CA ALA A 146 -11.35 11.25 12.96
C ALA A 146 -12.83 11.64 13.08
N HIS A 147 -13.10 12.94 13.22
CA HIS A 147 -14.46 13.43 13.29
C HIS A 147 -15.23 13.15 12.00
N LEU A 148 -14.62 13.45 10.84
CA LEU A 148 -15.25 13.35 9.54
C LEU A 148 -15.72 11.92 9.21
N PHE A 149 -14.94 10.88 9.54
CA PHE A 149 -15.18 9.55 8.97
C PHE A 149 -16.09 8.64 9.79
N PHE A 150 -16.24 8.79 11.11
CA PHE A 150 -17.21 7.97 11.87
C PHE A 150 -17.79 8.65 13.12
N GLU A 151 -17.27 9.80 13.57
CA GLU A 151 -17.79 10.49 14.78
C GLU A 151 -18.76 11.63 14.44
N CYS A 152 -18.81 12.04 13.18
CA CYS A 152 -19.79 12.98 12.64
C CYS A 152 -21.10 12.24 12.43
N ASP A 153 -22.22 12.79 12.92
CA ASP A 153 -23.54 12.15 12.88
C ASP A 153 -23.94 11.74 11.46
N TYR A 154 -23.60 12.57 10.46
CA TYR A 154 -23.79 12.25 9.05
C TYR A 154 -23.02 10.97 8.64
N SER A 155 -21.72 10.93 8.92
CA SER A 155 -20.85 9.79 8.56
C SER A 155 -21.20 8.52 9.34
N ALA A 156 -21.56 8.66 10.61
CA ALA A 156 -21.98 7.59 11.48
C ALA A 156 -23.28 6.94 10.96
N ALA A 157 -24.24 7.75 10.50
CA ALA A 157 -25.48 7.25 9.91
C ALA A 157 -25.20 6.38 8.67
N VAL A 158 -24.34 6.84 7.75
CA VAL A 158 -23.93 6.08 6.56
C VAL A 158 -23.29 4.75 6.96
N TRP A 159 -22.32 4.79 7.88
CA TRP A 159 -21.61 3.59 8.31
C TRP A 159 -22.52 2.60 9.02
N ASN A 160 -23.41 3.08 9.90
CA ASN A 160 -24.39 2.25 10.59
C ASN A 160 -25.27 1.50 9.60
N THR A 161 -25.79 2.15 8.54
CA THR A 161 -26.61 1.46 7.54
C THR A 161 -25.84 0.33 6.84
N ILE A 162 -24.56 0.55 6.52
CA ILE A 162 -23.67 -0.47 5.93
C ILE A 162 -23.42 -1.63 6.91
N LEU A 163 -23.21 -1.33 8.19
CA LEU A 163 -23.03 -2.37 9.21
C LEU A 163 -24.29 -3.24 9.35
N HIS A 164 -25.47 -2.61 9.37
CA HIS A 164 -26.74 -3.31 9.44
C HIS A 164 -26.99 -4.16 8.19
N SER A 165 -26.66 -3.68 6.99
CA SER A 165 -26.81 -4.49 5.77
C SER A 165 -25.90 -5.71 5.79
N LEU A 166 -24.71 -5.60 6.38
CA LEU A 166 -23.82 -6.72 6.63
C LEU A 166 -24.15 -7.50 7.92
N LYS A 167 -25.32 -7.27 8.54
CA LYS A 167 -25.81 -7.92 9.77
C LYS A 167 -24.89 -7.79 10.99
N PHE A 168 -24.03 -6.76 11.04
CA PHE A 168 -23.21 -6.48 12.23
C PHE A 168 -24.04 -5.69 13.25
N THR A 169 -24.07 -6.15 14.50
CA THR A 169 -24.85 -5.53 15.59
C THR A 169 -24.15 -4.35 16.27
N ARG A 170 -22.98 -3.94 15.75
CA ARG A 170 -22.20 -2.83 16.30
C ARG A 170 -22.66 -1.52 15.68
N LYS A 171 -22.54 -0.44 16.44
CA LYS A 171 -22.68 0.93 15.94
C LYS A 171 -21.31 1.51 15.59
N ALA A 172 -21.33 2.52 14.73
CA ALA A 172 -20.17 3.35 14.43
C ALA A 172 -19.55 3.88 15.73
N SER A 173 -18.24 3.74 15.81
CA SER A 173 -17.41 4.19 16.93
C SER A 173 -16.37 5.20 16.45
N SER A 174 -15.40 5.57 17.30
CA SER A 174 -14.34 6.48 16.87
C SER A 174 -13.52 5.90 15.72
N PHE A 175 -12.87 6.77 14.95
CA PHE A 175 -12.09 6.35 13.79
C PHE A 175 -11.02 5.31 14.14
N ASP A 176 -10.35 5.47 15.28
CA ASP A 176 -9.32 4.52 15.75
C ASP A 176 -9.90 3.17 16.15
N GLN A 177 -11.09 3.15 16.75
CA GLN A 177 -11.77 1.90 17.13
C GLN A 177 -12.25 1.13 15.89
N GLU A 178 -12.84 1.83 14.92
CA GLU A 178 -13.19 1.26 13.62
C GLU A 178 -11.95 0.75 12.89
N LEU A 179 -10.86 1.53 12.86
CA LEU A 179 -9.61 1.12 12.23
C LEU A 179 -9.04 -0.15 12.88
N ALA A 180 -8.99 -0.20 14.21
CA ALA A 180 -8.52 -1.37 14.94
C ALA A 180 -9.38 -2.61 14.65
N TRP A 181 -10.69 -2.44 14.50
CA TRP A 181 -11.61 -3.51 14.16
C TRP A 181 -11.43 -3.98 12.71
N ILE A 182 -11.33 -3.06 11.75
CA ILE A 182 -11.06 -3.37 10.34
C ILE A 182 -9.72 -4.09 10.20
N LEU A 183 -8.67 -3.67 10.91
CA LEU A 183 -7.39 -4.38 10.95
C LEU A 183 -7.55 -5.83 11.40
N LYS A 184 -8.38 -6.11 12.42
CA LYS A 184 -8.71 -7.48 12.83
C LYS A 184 -9.50 -8.22 11.74
N ALA A 185 -10.45 -7.55 11.09
CA ALA A 185 -11.23 -8.11 9.98
C ALA A 185 -10.36 -8.53 8.79
N THR A 186 -9.30 -7.77 8.44
CA THR A 186 -8.38 -8.15 7.35
C THR A 186 -7.63 -9.47 7.57
N LYS A 187 -7.62 -10.00 8.80
CA LYS A 187 -7.01 -11.29 9.13
C LYS A 187 -7.98 -12.47 8.97
N ARG A 188 -9.28 -12.20 8.80
CA ARG A 188 -10.33 -13.22 8.64
C ARG A 188 -10.47 -13.62 7.17
N THR A 189 -10.85 -14.87 6.94
CA THR A 189 -11.03 -15.44 5.58
C THR A 189 -12.48 -15.39 5.08
N GLY A 190 -13.44 -15.16 5.98
CA GLY A 190 -14.87 -15.14 5.65
C GLY A 190 -15.25 -13.98 4.72
N ASP A 191 -16.12 -14.27 3.76
CA ASP A 191 -16.51 -13.33 2.71
C ASP A 191 -17.19 -12.06 3.23
N ARG A 192 -17.99 -12.19 4.29
CA ARG A 192 -18.56 -11.06 5.03
C ARG A 192 -17.51 -10.07 5.56
N TYR A 193 -16.35 -10.55 6.02
CA TYR A 193 -15.25 -9.67 6.47
C TYR A 193 -14.49 -9.05 5.31
N LYS A 194 -14.32 -9.78 4.20
CA LYS A 194 -13.75 -9.19 2.97
C LYS A 194 -14.64 -8.06 2.45
N LEU A 195 -15.96 -8.27 2.45
CA LEU A 195 -16.94 -7.23 2.13
C LEU A 195 -16.83 -6.04 3.08
N LEU A 196 -16.78 -6.27 4.40
CA LEU A 196 -16.62 -5.19 5.38
C LEU A 196 -15.41 -4.29 5.07
N VAL A 197 -14.27 -4.89 4.72
CA VAL A 197 -13.04 -4.13 4.37
C VAL A 197 -13.21 -3.34 3.05
N MET A 198 -13.93 -3.89 2.06
CA MET A 198 -14.27 -3.16 0.84
C MET A 198 -15.22 -1.99 1.11
N TYR A 199 -16.28 -2.25 1.86
CA TYR A 199 -17.27 -1.26 2.28
C TYR A 199 -16.63 -0.12 3.07
N PHE A 200 -15.70 -0.43 3.98
CA PHE A 200 -14.94 0.58 4.71
C PHE A 200 -14.26 1.57 3.76
N ALA A 201 -13.50 1.07 2.77
CA ALA A 201 -12.80 1.93 1.82
C ALA A 201 -13.77 2.75 0.93
N GLU A 202 -14.86 2.14 0.46
CA GLU A 202 -15.87 2.83 -0.35
C GLU A 202 -16.68 3.86 0.46
N CYS A 203 -16.89 3.61 1.75
CA CYS A 203 -17.54 4.54 2.68
C CYS A 203 -16.67 5.79 2.88
N LEU A 204 -15.39 5.61 3.22
CA LEU A 204 -14.42 6.71 3.35
C LEU A 204 -14.39 7.58 2.10
N TYR A 205 -14.34 6.97 0.92
CA TYR A 205 -14.37 7.71 -0.34
C TYR A 205 -15.65 8.53 -0.54
N SER A 206 -16.81 7.95 -0.21
CA SER A 206 -18.10 8.62 -0.40
C SER A 206 -18.28 9.79 0.55
N ILE A 207 -17.92 9.61 1.82
CA ILE A 207 -17.95 10.68 2.81
C ILE A 207 -17.02 11.81 2.38
N TRP A 208 -15.82 11.49 1.91
CA TRP A 208 -14.88 12.47 1.39
C TRP A 208 -15.45 13.24 0.19
N LEU A 209 -16.13 12.55 -0.73
CA LEU A 209 -16.77 13.18 -1.88
C LEU A 209 -17.91 14.11 -1.45
N GLN A 210 -18.79 13.68 -0.54
CA GLN A 210 -19.89 14.52 -0.03
C GLN A 210 -19.36 15.74 0.72
N ARG A 211 -18.31 15.58 1.51
CA ARG A 211 -17.63 16.70 2.17
C ARG A 211 -17.13 17.72 1.13
N ASN A 212 -16.44 17.26 0.09
CA ASN A 212 -15.92 18.17 -0.93
C ASN A 212 -17.03 18.85 -1.72
N GLU A 213 -18.09 18.13 -2.05
CA GLU A 213 -19.27 18.69 -2.72
C GLU A 213 -19.91 19.80 -1.86
N MET A 214 -19.98 19.60 -0.54
CA MET A 214 -20.48 20.61 0.39
C MET A 214 -19.54 21.83 0.48
N VAL A 215 -18.22 21.62 0.43
CA VAL A 215 -17.22 22.70 0.49
C VAL A 215 -17.20 23.55 -0.77
N PHE A 216 -17.27 22.93 -1.95
CA PHE A 216 -17.08 23.64 -3.23
C PHE A 216 -18.39 24.06 -3.90
N ASN A 217 -19.47 23.28 -3.70
CA ASN A 217 -20.74 23.47 -4.41
C ASN A 217 -21.94 23.66 -3.46
N HIS A 218 -21.73 23.64 -2.14
CA HIS A 218 -22.78 23.77 -1.12
C HIS A 218 -23.92 22.75 -1.27
N LYS A 219 -23.60 21.55 -1.77
CA LYS A 219 -24.55 20.44 -1.93
C LYS A 219 -24.13 19.28 -1.04
N CYS A 220 -25.11 18.69 -0.36
CA CYS A 220 -24.91 17.49 0.45
C CYS A 220 -26.11 16.56 0.29
N ARG A 221 -25.88 15.35 -0.23
CA ARG A 221 -26.92 14.32 -0.33
C ARG A 221 -27.16 13.70 1.05
N LYS A 222 -28.36 13.19 1.31
CA LYS A 222 -28.64 12.56 2.62
C LYS A 222 -27.88 11.22 2.73
N PRO A 223 -27.58 10.74 3.95
CA PRO A 223 -26.95 9.43 4.15
C PRO A 223 -27.65 8.29 3.40
N ALA A 224 -28.98 8.27 3.42
CA ALA A 224 -29.79 7.27 2.72
C ALA A 224 -29.59 7.27 1.20
N ASP A 225 -29.24 8.41 0.60
CA ASP A 225 -29.09 8.53 -0.85
C ASP A 225 -27.74 8.00 -1.33
N ILE A 226 -26.69 8.09 -0.50
CA ILE A 226 -25.33 7.69 -0.91
C ILE A 226 -25.03 6.23 -0.62
N VAL A 227 -25.75 5.61 0.31
CA VAL A 227 -25.56 4.20 0.68
C VAL A 227 -25.81 3.25 -0.51
N PRO A 228 -26.86 3.40 -1.33
CA PRO A 228 -27.06 2.61 -2.54
C PRO A 228 -25.86 2.69 -3.51
N ASP A 229 -25.27 3.87 -3.68
CA ASP A 229 -24.10 4.05 -4.55
C ASP A 229 -22.88 3.30 -4.02
N ILE A 230 -22.69 3.30 -2.70
CA ILE A 230 -21.64 2.51 -2.02
C ILE A 230 -21.88 1.03 -2.27
N MET A 231 -23.09 0.54 -1.98
CA MET A 231 -23.47 -0.86 -2.16
C MET A 231 -23.26 -1.32 -3.60
N PHE A 232 -23.68 -0.51 -4.57
CA PHE A 232 -23.49 -0.77 -5.99
C PHE A 232 -21.99 -0.91 -6.35
N ARG A 233 -21.14 0.03 -5.92
CA ARG A 233 -19.69 -0.04 -6.19
C ARG A 233 -19.03 -1.28 -5.60
N VAL A 234 -19.46 -1.71 -4.41
CA VAL A 234 -18.96 -2.95 -3.80
C VAL A 234 -19.51 -4.17 -4.56
N ALA A 235 -20.80 -4.20 -4.90
CA ALA A 235 -21.43 -5.30 -5.64
C ALA A 235 -20.75 -5.57 -6.99
N CYS A 236 -20.40 -4.51 -7.75
CA CYS A 236 -19.66 -4.63 -9.01
C CYS A 236 -18.27 -5.29 -8.88
N ARG A 237 -17.71 -5.37 -7.66
CA ARG A 237 -16.37 -5.92 -7.40
C ARG A 237 -16.40 -7.17 -6.50
N ALA A 238 -17.57 -7.50 -5.98
CA ALA A 238 -17.78 -8.66 -5.14
C ALA A 238 -17.83 -9.94 -5.99
N THR A 239 -17.37 -11.06 -5.42
CA THR A 239 -17.45 -12.39 -6.02
C THR A 239 -18.84 -12.98 -5.89
N ALA A 240 -19.21 -13.99 -6.68
CA ALA A 240 -20.51 -14.65 -6.58
C ALA A 240 -20.85 -15.13 -5.16
N SER A 241 -19.87 -15.70 -4.44
CA SER A 241 -20.02 -16.11 -3.04
C SER A 241 -20.29 -14.94 -2.08
N GLN A 242 -19.80 -13.74 -2.39
CA GLN A 242 -20.02 -12.53 -1.59
C GLN A 242 -21.39 -11.92 -1.84
N HIS A 243 -21.97 -12.06 -3.04
CA HIS A 243 -23.30 -11.55 -3.37
C HIS A 243 -24.39 -12.16 -2.48
N MET A 244 -24.20 -13.40 -2.00
CA MET A 244 -25.10 -14.04 -1.03
C MET A 244 -25.28 -13.23 0.27
N PHE A 245 -24.27 -12.44 0.65
CA PHE A 245 -24.32 -11.57 1.84
C PHE A 245 -24.85 -10.16 1.55
N MET A 246 -25.15 -9.85 0.29
CA MET A 246 -25.67 -8.55 -0.15
C MET A 246 -27.16 -8.57 -0.48
N LEU A 247 -27.73 -9.75 -0.74
CA LEU A 247 -29.11 -9.95 -1.22
C LEU A 247 -30.14 -10.22 -0.09
N THR A 248 -29.80 -9.92 1.16
CA THR A 248 -30.63 -10.18 2.36
C THR A 248 -30.58 -9.03 3.35
#